data_AF-A0A7S1WS72-F1
#
_entry.id   AF-A0A7S1WS72-F1
#
_cell.length_a   1.000
_cell.length_b   1.000
_cell.length_c   1.000
_cell.angle_alpha   90.00
_cell.angle_beta   90.00
_cell.angle_gamma   90.00
#
_symmetry.space_group_name_H-M   'P 1'
#
loop_
_entity.id
_entity.type
_entity.pdbx_description
1 polymer ?
#
loop_
_entity_poly.entity_id
_entity_poly.type
_entity_poly.pdbx_seq_one_letter_code
_entity_poly.pdbx_strand_id
1 'polypeptide(L)'
;RSLLQELPRWMGAQRALAWAQTLVQGALAGGPGRQQSQMASCIAVLLAHCPADRVTGWVQSVLAPLLSFQQQGDAAASGFPWTLARRLAAVLARGPAGPLLLSLLERSTEPGFAPGMASEPPRAAPALRCRAALVRRLAVRSLSDADAGLLKACGEQMRALLSHAGLPVKLRIEAWGVHAEVCLQLGMVDELRISMRYALRHLAGLERAGVRVADVLARAPGSFLEGSGAALEGLCGMSWPLRVAGLAAAAVVTQREAVPRTVWETAKQAVVAFMEECGMPAEAQRLGKRL
;
A
#
# COMPACT_ATOMS: atom_id res chain seq x y z
N ARG A 1 -16.03 -16.26 10.26
CA ARG A 1 -16.85 -16.17 9.03
C ARG A 1 -16.90 -14.69 8.64
N SER A 2 -16.36 -14.32 7.49
CA SER A 2 -16.14 -12.93 7.07
C SER A 2 -17.46 -12.26 6.66
N LEU A 3 -17.69 -11.00 7.06
CA LEU A 3 -18.82 -10.16 6.66
C LEU A 3 -18.88 -9.85 5.15
N LEU A 4 -17.93 -10.37 4.34
CA LEU A 4 -17.96 -10.35 2.88
C LEU A 4 -18.84 -11.49 2.30
N GLN A 5 -19.97 -11.76 2.94
CA GLN A 5 -20.88 -12.83 2.51
C GLN A 5 -21.72 -12.38 1.32
N GLU A 6 -21.39 -12.99 0.18
CA GLU A 6 -22.15 -13.16 -1.06
C GLU A 6 -22.79 -11.89 -1.65
N LEU A 7 -22.48 -11.60 -2.92
CA LEU A 7 -23.29 -10.67 -3.69
C LEU A 7 -24.76 -11.07 -3.54
N PRO A 8 -25.68 -10.09 -3.33
CA PRO A 8 -27.10 -10.38 -3.29
C PRO A 8 -27.47 -11.27 -4.48
N ARG A 9 -28.25 -12.34 -4.27
CA ARG A 9 -28.55 -13.36 -5.31
C ARG A 9 -29.04 -12.75 -6.63
N TRP A 10 -29.66 -11.57 -6.59
CA TRP A 10 -30.11 -10.84 -7.77
C TRP A 10 -28.99 -10.19 -8.61
N MET A 11 -27.78 -10.01 -8.08
CA MET A 11 -26.67 -9.28 -8.72
C MET A 11 -25.72 -10.19 -9.52
N GLY A 12 -26.07 -11.46 -9.75
CA GLY A 12 -25.20 -12.51 -10.32
C GLY A 12 -24.20 -12.04 -11.40
N ALA A 13 -23.05 -12.74 -11.49
CA ALA A 13 -21.82 -12.29 -12.15
C ALA A 13 -21.93 -11.41 -13.42
N GLN A 14 -22.84 -11.75 -14.35
CA GLN A 14 -23.06 -10.96 -15.56
C GLN A 14 -23.54 -9.52 -15.27
N ARG A 15 -24.46 -9.34 -14.32
CA ARG A 15 -24.93 -8.01 -13.89
C ARG A 15 -23.84 -7.24 -13.18
N ALA A 16 -23.07 -7.90 -12.31
CA ALA A 16 -21.92 -7.28 -11.64
C ALA A 16 -20.87 -6.76 -12.63
N LEU A 17 -20.54 -7.54 -13.68
CA LEU A 17 -19.64 -7.11 -14.75
C LEU A 17 -20.20 -5.95 -15.57
N ALA A 18 -21.51 -5.98 -15.89
CA ALA A 18 -22.16 -4.88 -16.59
C ALA A 18 -22.10 -3.57 -15.77
N TRP A 19 -22.41 -3.64 -14.48
CA TRP A 19 -22.28 -2.50 -13.57
C TRP A 19 -20.84 -2.00 -13.46
N ALA A 20 -19.87 -2.90 -13.35
CA ALA A 20 -18.46 -2.54 -13.34
C ALA A 20 -18.08 -1.78 -14.62
N GLN A 21 -18.56 -2.23 -15.79
CA GLN A 21 -18.33 -1.56 -17.06
C GLN A 21 -18.94 -0.14 -17.10
N THR A 22 -20.19 0.00 -16.66
CA THR A 22 -20.85 1.32 -16.57
C THR A 22 -20.10 2.27 -15.64
N LEU A 23 -19.60 1.78 -14.50
CA LEU A 23 -18.80 2.58 -13.56
C LEU A 23 -17.46 3.00 -14.16
N VAL A 24 -16.81 2.15 -14.95
CA VAL A 24 -15.58 2.51 -15.69
C VAL A 24 -15.87 3.63 -16.68
N GLN A 25 -16.93 3.51 -17.49
CA GLN A 25 -17.31 4.54 -18.46
C GLN A 25 -17.61 5.88 -17.76
N GLY A 26 -18.38 5.86 -16.67
CA GLY A 26 -18.67 7.05 -15.88
C GLY A 26 -17.43 7.67 -15.25
N ALA A 27 -16.48 6.86 -14.77
CA ALA A 27 -15.23 7.34 -14.18
C ALA A 27 -14.29 7.98 -15.21
N LEU A 28 -14.29 7.47 -16.45
CA LEU A 28 -13.50 8.01 -17.55
C LEU A 28 -14.11 9.29 -18.14
N ALA A 29 -15.44 9.41 -18.14
CA ALA A 29 -16.14 10.62 -18.57
C ALA A 29 -16.07 11.76 -17.53
N GLY A 30 -15.91 11.42 -16.25
CA GLY A 30 -15.79 12.39 -15.15
C GLY A 30 -14.38 12.95 -14.96
N GLY A 31 -14.30 14.09 -14.28
CA GLY A 31 -13.02 14.68 -13.86
C GLY A 31 -12.31 13.90 -12.74
N PRO A 32 -10.99 14.09 -12.56
CA PRO A 32 -10.23 13.43 -11.49
C PRO A 32 -10.74 13.83 -10.10
N GLY A 33 -10.93 12.86 -9.21
CA GLY A 33 -11.41 13.20 -7.86
C GLY A 33 -11.76 12.01 -6.95
N ARG A 34 -12.40 12.34 -5.82
CA ARG A 34 -12.84 11.35 -4.80
C ARG A 34 -13.79 10.31 -5.39
N GLN A 35 -14.65 10.73 -6.31
CA GLN A 35 -15.64 9.87 -6.98
C GLN A 35 -14.97 8.71 -7.74
N GLN A 36 -13.88 8.97 -8.49
CA GLN A 36 -13.12 7.93 -9.19
C GLN A 36 -12.57 6.86 -8.23
N SER A 37 -12.08 7.26 -7.05
CA SER A 37 -11.60 6.31 -6.03
C SER A 37 -12.74 5.48 -5.43
N GLN A 38 -13.93 6.08 -5.24
CA GLN A 38 -15.13 5.36 -4.79
C GLN A 38 -15.59 4.37 -5.85
N MET A 39 -15.73 4.79 -7.11
CA MET A 39 -16.08 3.92 -8.24
C MET A 39 -15.11 2.75 -8.37
N ALA A 40 -13.80 3.01 -8.33
CA ALA A 40 -12.78 1.95 -8.35
C ALA A 40 -12.92 0.95 -7.19
N SER A 41 -13.34 1.42 -6.01
CA SER A 41 -13.57 0.55 -4.85
C SER A 41 -14.84 -0.28 -5.02
N CYS A 42 -15.93 0.31 -5.52
CA CYS A 42 -17.16 -0.41 -5.84
C CYS A 42 -16.92 -1.48 -6.90
N ILE A 43 -16.18 -1.16 -7.97
CA ILE A 43 -15.79 -2.13 -9.00
C ILE A 43 -15.02 -3.29 -8.36
N ALA A 44 -14.02 -3.01 -7.53
CA ALA A 44 -13.23 -4.07 -6.91
C ALA A 44 -14.07 -4.99 -6.02
N VAL A 45 -15.05 -4.46 -5.28
CA VAL A 45 -15.98 -5.25 -4.47
C VAL A 45 -16.92 -6.08 -5.37
N LEU A 46 -17.48 -5.51 -6.43
CA LEU A 46 -18.33 -6.24 -7.38
C LEU A 46 -17.59 -7.43 -7.98
N LEU A 47 -16.34 -7.23 -8.40
CA LEU A 47 -15.54 -8.25 -9.07
C LEU A 47 -14.96 -9.29 -8.11
N ALA A 48 -14.86 -8.97 -6.80
CA ALA A 48 -14.39 -9.90 -5.76
C ALA A 48 -15.16 -11.22 -5.74
N HIS A 49 -16.43 -11.19 -6.15
CA HIS A 49 -17.39 -12.27 -6.02
C HIS A 49 -17.78 -12.88 -7.37
N CYS A 50 -17.16 -12.45 -8.46
CA CYS A 50 -17.42 -13.00 -9.79
C CYS A 50 -16.53 -14.22 -10.08
N PRO A 51 -17.00 -15.18 -10.91
CA PRO A 51 -16.19 -16.28 -11.41
C PRO A 51 -14.90 -15.78 -12.08
N ALA A 52 -13.79 -16.43 -11.77
CA ALA A 52 -12.48 -15.90 -12.09
C ALA A 52 -12.15 -15.87 -13.59
N ASP A 53 -12.69 -16.81 -14.36
CA ASP A 53 -12.62 -16.87 -15.82
C ASP A 53 -13.19 -15.58 -16.45
N ARG A 54 -14.37 -15.15 -15.97
CA ARG A 54 -15.03 -13.94 -16.49
C ARG A 54 -14.35 -12.66 -16.04
N VAL A 55 -13.85 -12.63 -14.80
CA VAL A 55 -13.14 -11.46 -14.25
C VAL A 55 -11.83 -11.23 -14.96
N THR A 56 -11.06 -12.28 -15.25
CA THR A 56 -9.71 -12.13 -15.83
C THR A 56 -9.76 -11.45 -17.19
N GLY A 57 -10.65 -11.89 -18.10
CA GLY A 57 -10.82 -11.26 -19.40
C GLY A 57 -11.29 -9.79 -19.30
N TRP A 58 -12.17 -9.49 -18.35
CA TRP A 58 -12.61 -8.11 -18.10
C TRP A 58 -11.48 -7.23 -17.58
N VAL A 59 -10.71 -7.70 -16.60
CA VAL A 59 -9.58 -6.95 -16.04
C VAL A 59 -8.52 -6.71 -17.12
N GLN A 60 -8.25 -7.71 -17.98
CA GLN A 60 -7.33 -7.55 -19.10
C GLN A 60 -7.79 -6.46 -20.05
N SER A 61 -9.07 -6.42 -20.42
CA SER A 61 -9.63 -5.41 -21.30
C SER A 61 -9.53 -3.99 -20.70
N VAL A 62 -9.91 -3.82 -19.44
CA VAL A 62 -9.94 -2.49 -18.80
C VAL A 62 -8.54 -1.97 -18.47
N LEU A 63 -7.59 -2.87 -18.18
CA LEU A 63 -6.20 -2.50 -17.90
C LEU A 63 -5.31 -2.57 -19.15
N ALA A 64 -5.84 -2.96 -20.31
CA ALA A 64 -5.12 -2.98 -21.59
C ALA A 64 -4.39 -1.66 -21.90
N PRO A 65 -4.94 -0.47 -21.59
CA PRO A 65 -4.23 0.79 -21.84
C PRO A 65 -2.98 0.98 -20.97
N LEU A 66 -2.95 0.41 -19.75
CA LEU A 66 -1.75 0.39 -18.92
C LEU A 66 -0.76 -0.70 -19.38
N LEU A 67 -1.30 -1.76 -19.99
CA LEU A 67 -0.57 -2.89 -20.55
C LEU A 67 -0.23 -2.72 -22.04
N SER A 68 -0.37 -1.55 -22.64
CA SER A 68 0.08 -1.32 -24.02
C SER A 68 1.05 -0.14 -24.09
N PHE A 69 2.14 -0.32 -24.83
CA PHE A 69 3.21 0.69 -24.99
C PHE A 69 2.75 1.90 -25.82
N GLN A 70 1.79 1.71 -26.74
CA GLN A 70 1.39 2.72 -27.72
C GLN A 70 0.29 3.68 -27.25
N GLN A 71 -0.44 3.37 -26.16
CA GLN A 71 -1.59 4.19 -25.71
C GLN A 71 -1.35 4.95 -24.40
N GLN A 72 -0.09 5.03 -23.92
CA GLN A 72 0.21 5.71 -22.66
C GLN A 72 -0.12 7.21 -22.69
N GLY A 73 -0.13 7.87 -23.85
CA GLY A 73 -0.41 9.31 -23.96
C GLY A 73 -1.74 9.73 -23.33
N ASP A 74 -2.83 9.03 -23.64
CA ASP A 74 -4.19 9.40 -23.19
C ASP A 74 -4.65 8.61 -21.97
N ALA A 75 -4.33 7.32 -21.89
CA ALA A 75 -4.76 6.49 -20.77
C ALA A 75 -3.95 6.74 -19.49
N ALA A 76 -2.64 7.02 -19.60
CA ALA A 76 -1.81 7.39 -18.45
C ALA A 76 -2.06 8.85 -18.01
N ALA A 77 -2.66 9.68 -18.86
CA ALA A 77 -3.16 11.00 -18.46
C ALA A 77 -4.32 10.89 -17.46
N SER A 78 -5.13 9.82 -17.53
CA SER A 78 -6.15 9.54 -16.54
C SER A 78 -5.57 8.81 -15.32
N GLY A 79 -5.72 9.36 -14.12
CA GLY A 79 -5.28 8.70 -12.87
C GLY A 79 -6.16 7.49 -12.47
N PHE A 80 -7.28 7.29 -13.17
CA PHE A 80 -8.29 6.29 -12.83
C PHE A 80 -7.85 4.84 -13.07
N PRO A 81 -7.30 4.44 -14.24
CA PRO A 81 -6.83 3.08 -14.46
C PRO A 81 -5.83 2.62 -13.41
N TRP A 82 -4.88 3.47 -13.00
CA TRP A 82 -3.95 3.17 -11.91
C TRP A 82 -4.65 3.00 -10.56
N THR A 83 -5.64 3.85 -10.29
CA THR A 83 -6.44 3.75 -9.07
C THR A 83 -7.27 2.46 -9.05
N LEU A 84 -7.83 2.07 -10.20
CA LEU A 84 -8.58 0.84 -10.37
C LEU A 84 -7.67 -0.39 -10.22
N ALA A 85 -6.55 -0.44 -10.95
CA ALA A 85 -5.55 -1.51 -10.82
C ALA A 85 -5.12 -1.72 -9.36
N ARG A 86 -4.89 -0.62 -8.62
CA ARG A 86 -4.60 -0.67 -7.18
C ARG A 86 -5.71 -1.33 -6.36
N ARG A 87 -6.97 -1.02 -6.63
CA ARG A 87 -8.12 -1.61 -5.91
C ARG A 87 -8.33 -3.06 -6.29
N LEU A 88 -8.18 -3.39 -7.57
CA LEU A 88 -8.22 -4.77 -8.06
C LEU A 88 -7.11 -5.61 -7.45
N ALA A 89 -5.88 -5.08 -7.33
CA ALA A 89 -4.80 -5.76 -6.63
C ALA A 89 -5.14 -6.10 -5.17
N ALA A 90 -5.89 -5.24 -4.48
CA ALA A 90 -6.29 -5.51 -3.11
C ALA A 90 -7.25 -6.70 -2.95
N VAL A 91 -7.95 -7.09 -4.02
CA VAL A 91 -9.01 -8.09 -3.96
C VAL A 91 -8.67 -9.33 -4.78
N LEU A 92 -8.13 -9.14 -5.98
CA LEU A 92 -7.97 -10.17 -7.01
C LEU A 92 -6.54 -10.70 -7.14
N ALA A 93 -5.53 -10.07 -6.51
CA ALA A 93 -4.12 -10.45 -6.70
C ALA A 93 -3.81 -11.91 -6.32
N ARG A 94 -4.62 -12.53 -5.45
CA ARG A 94 -4.47 -13.94 -5.08
C ARG A 94 -5.15 -14.90 -6.05
N GLY A 95 -6.04 -14.41 -6.91
CA GLY A 95 -6.80 -15.22 -7.86
C GLY A 95 -6.16 -15.29 -9.25
N PRO A 96 -6.90 -15.80 -10.24
CA PRO A 96 -6.46 -15.96 -11.63
C PRO A 96 -6.09 -14.66 -12.37
N ALA A 97 -6.59 -13.51 -11.91
CA ALA A 97 -6.16 -12.20 -12.42
C ALA A 97 -4.79 -11.74 -11.86
N GLY A 98 -4.19 -12.50 -10.93
CA GLY A 98 -2.92 -12.18 -10.29
C GLY A 98 -1.75 -11.98 -11.27
N PRO A 99 -1.48 -12.90 -12.23
CA PRO A 99 -0.42 -12.76 -13.22
C PRO A 99 -0.54 -11.47 -14.06
N LEU A 100 -1.76 -11.10 -14.45
CA LEU A 100 -2.02 -9.87 -15.20
C LEU A 100 -1.67 -8.62 -14.39
N LEU A 101 -2.03 -8.60 -13.11
CA LEU A 101 -1.68 -7.51 -12.19
C LEU A 101 -0.17 -7.46 -11.91
N LEU A 102 0.50 -8.61 -11.96
CA LEU A 102 1.95 -8.73 -11.88
C LEU A 102 2.66 -8.13 -13.08
N SER A 103 2.15 -8.38 -14.29
CA SER A 103 2.70 -7.75 -15.50
C SER A 103 2.63 -6.22 -15.46
N LEU A 104 1.67 -5.62 -14.73
CA LEU A 104 1.69 -4.17 -14.49
C LEU A 104 2.89 -3.73 -13.65
N LEU A 105 3.33 -4.54 -12.68
CA LEU A 105 4.53 -4.24 -11.91
C LEU A 105 5.77 -4.32 -12.79
N GLU A 106 5.92 -5.39 -13.58
CA GLU A 106 7.02 -5.59 -14.56
C GLU A 106 7.14 -4.40 -15.50
N ARG A 107 6.04 -4.03 -16.15
CA ARG A 107 5.96 -2.85 -17.04
C ARG A 107 6.41 -1.58 -16.34
N SER A 108 5.99 -1.42 -15.10
CA SER A 108 6.33 -0.22 -14.34
C SER A 108 7.84 -0.18 -13.98
N THR A 109 8.50 -1.33 -13.87
CA THR A 109 9.95 -1.38 -13.57
C THR A 109 10.85 -1.12 -14.77
N GLU A 110 10.29 -0.98 -15.98
CA GLU A 110 11.08 -0.75 -17.19
C GLU A 110 11.85 0.60 -17.14
N PRO A 111 13.08 0.67 -17.71
CA PRO A 111 13.98 1.82 -17.58
C PRO A 111 13.42 3.18 -18.03
N GLY A 112 12.44 3.19 -18.93
CA GLY A 112 11.80 4.41 -19.43
C GLY A 112 10.76 5.03 -18.50
N PHE A 113 10.27 4.30 -17.50
CA PHE A 113 9.16 4.76 -16.67
C PHE A 113 9.60 5.75 -15.56
N ALA A 114 10.72 5.49 -14.88
CA ALA A 114 11.20 6.33 -13.78
C ALA A 114 11.61 7.76 -14.20
N PRO A 115 12.32 7.98 -15.32
CA PRO A 115 12.63 9.32 -15.82
C PRO A 115 11.36 10.13 -16.11
N GLY A 116 10.33 9.50 -16.69
CA GLY A 116 9.04 10.13 -16.96
C GLY A 116 8.28 10.55 -15.70
N MET A 117 8.50 9.89 -14.57
CA MET A 117 7.85 10.26 -13.30
C MET A 117 8.39 11.56 -12.70
N ALA A 118 9.65 11.92 -12.98
CA ALA A 118 10.23 13.17 -12.50
C ALA A 118 9.75 14.38 -13.31
N SER A 119 9.48 14.20 -14.61
CA SER A 119 8.99 15.25 -15.53
C SER A 119 7.46 15.40 -15.53
N GLU A 120 6.70 14.36 -15.17
CA GLU A 120 5.22 14.37 -15.21
C GLU A 120 4.56 14.05 -13.85
N PRO A 121 4.63 14.97 -12.87
CA PRO A 121 4.25 14.69 -11.49
C PRO A 121 2.77 14.33 -11.21
N PRO A 122 1.74 14.84 -11.94
CA PRO A 122 0.36 14.43 -11.66
C PRO A 122 0.08 12.96 -12.03
N ARG A 123 0.84 12.39 -12.97
CA ARG A 123 0.68 11.01 -13.46
C ARG A 123 1.42 9.98 -12.59
N ALA A 124 2.52 10.39 -11.97
CA ALA A 124 3.39 9.51 -11.19
C ALA A 124 2.77 9.00 -9.87
N ALA A 125 2.00 9.83 -9.15
CA ALA A 125 1.51 9.46 -7.82
C ALA A 125 0.53 8.27 -7.81
N PRO A 126 -0.50 8.20 -8.69
CA PRO A 126 -1.38 7.04 -8.78
C PRO A 126 -0.62 5.75 -9.15
N ALA A 127 0.35 5.84 -10.06
CA ALA A 127 1.17 4.70 -10.47
C ALA A 127 2.01 4.17 -9.30
N LEU A 128 2.72 5.03 -8.56
CA LEU A 128 3.48 4.64 -7.36
C LEU A 128 2.58 4.00 -6.30
N ARG A 129 1.38 4.54 -6.07
CA ARG A 129 0.40 3.92 -5.15
C ARG A 129 -0.07 2.55 -5.62
N CYS A 130 -0.25 2.37 -6.93
CA CYS A 130 -0.59 1.08 -7.52
C CYS A 130 0.55 0.08 -7.29
N ARG A 131 1.79 0.47 -7.56
CA ARG A 131 2.98 -0.35 -7.31
C ARG A 131 3.09 -0.79 -5.86
N ALA A 132 2.94 0.13 -4.91
CA ALA A 132 3.01 -0.20 -3.48
C ALA A 132 1.97 -1.27 -3.12
N ALA A 133 0.76 -1.18 -3.68
CA ALA A 133 -0.28 -2.18 -3.46
C ALA A 133 0.05 -3.53 -4.13
N LEU A 134 0.64 -3.52 -5.32
CA LEU A 134 1.07 -4.74 -6.03
C LEU A 134 2.19 -5.44 -5.25
N VAL A 135 3.26 -4.72 -4.89
CA VAL A 135 4.38 -5.23 -4.07
C VAL A 135 3.86 -5.83 -2.77
N ARG A 136 3.00 -5.11 -2.05
CA ARG A 136 2.39 -5.59 -0.80
C ARG A 136 1.58 -6.87 -0.99
N ARG A 137 1.04 -7.13 -2.18
CA ARG A 137 0.24 -8.33 -2.45
C ARG A 137 1.07 -9.53 -2.89
N LEU A 138 2.26 -9.28 -3.43
CA LEU A 138 3.25 -10.33 -3.73
C LEU A 138 3.81 -11.01 -2.49
N ALA A 139 3.81 -10.26 -1.37
CA ALA A 139 4.10 -10.73 -0.02
C ALA A 139 3.49 -12.06 0.41
N VAL A 140 2.30 -12.35 -0.13
CA VAL A 140 1.45 -13.42 0.39
C VAL A 140 1.58 -14.70 -0.43
N ARG A 141 2.48 -14.71 -1.42
CA ARG A 141 2.87 -15.90 -2.17
C ARG A 141 4.31 -16.25 -1.77
N SER A 142 4.62 -17.54 -1.73
CA SER A 142 6.03 -17.96 -1.78
C SER A 142 6.62 -17.35 -3.05
N LEU A 143 7.48 -16.34 -2.88
CA LEU A 143 8.07 -15.60 -3.99
C LEU A 143 8.89 -16.58 -4.82
N SER A 144 8.62 -16.66 -6.12
CA SER A 144 9.54 -17.31 -7.05
C SER A 144 10.81 -16.47 -7.18
N ASP A 145 11.90 -17.06 -7.66
CA ASP A 145 13.14 -16.31 -7.94
C ASP A 145 12.91 -15.16 -8.94
N ALA A 146 12.00 -15.36 -9.90
CA ALA A 146 11.59 -14.33 -10.85
C ALA A 146 10.86 -13.16 -10.15
N ASP A 147 9.93 -13.45 -9.24
CA ASP A 147 9.23 -12.42 -8.45
C ASP A 147 10.21 -11.65 -7.57
N ALA A 148 11.18 -12.35 -6.96
CA ALA A 148 12.20 -11.73 -6.14
C ALA A 148 13.11 -10.78 -6.96
N GLY A 149 13.51 -11.21 -8.17
CA GLY A 149 14.26 -10.37 -9.11
C GLY A 149 13.50 -9.10 -9.52
N LEU A 150 12.20 -9.24 -9.82
CA LEU A 150 11.34 -8.11 -10.15
C LEU A 150 11.20 -7.13 -8.98
N LEU A 151 10.97 -7.64 -7.77
CA LEU A 151 10.88 -6.81 -6.57
C LEU A 151 12.18 -6.06 -6.31
N LYS A 152 13.33 -6.73 -6.49
CA LYS A 152 14.65 -6.10 -6.32
C LYS A 152 14.85 -4.95 -7.28
N ALA A 153 14.57 -5.16 -8.57
CA ALA A 153 14.63 -4.11 -9.58
C ALA A 153 13.68 -2.93 -9.25
N CYS A 154 12.47 -3.24 -8.74
CA CYS A 154 11.54 -2.22 -8.27
C CYS A 154 12.12 -1.40 -7.10
N GLY A 155 12.73 -2.05 -6.12
CA GLY A 155 13.40 -1.41 -4.98
C GLY A 155 14.52 -0.48 -5.43
N GLU A 156 15.42 -0.96 -6.28
CA GLU A 156 16.54 -0.19 -6.83
C GLU A 156 16.04 1.05 -7.59
N GLN A 157 15.00 0.90 -8.41
CA GLN A 157 14.38 2.02 -9.12
C GLN A 157 13.78 3.07 -8.17
N MET A 158 13.09 2.64 -7.11
CA MET A 158 12.55 3.57 -6.11
C MET A 158 13.65 4.27 -5.32
N ARG A 159 14.73 3.56 -4.98
CA ARG A 159 15.92 4.13 -4.33
C ARG A 159 16.55 5.21 -5.21
N ALA A 160 16.76 4.92 -6.49
CA ALA A 160 17.29 5.88 -7.45
C ALA A 160 16.38 7.13 -7.57
N LEU A 161 15.06 6.94 -7.59
CA LEU A 161 14.09 8.03 -7.62
C LEU A 161 14.16 8.91 -6.36
N LEU A 162 14.32 8.31 -5.18
CA LEU A 162 14.46 9.02 -3.90
C LEU A 162 15.75 9.86 -3.81
N SER A 163 16.79 9.50 -4.56
CA SER A 163 18.03 10.27 -4.70
C SER A 163 17.88 11.49 -5.62
N HIS A 164 16.80 11.60 -6.39
CA HIS A 164 16.59 12.72 -7.30
C HIS A 164 16.16 13.99 -6.55
N ALA A 165 17.02 15.01 -6.53
CA ALA A 165 16.79 16.25 -5.77
C ALA A 165 15.49 16.97 -6.16
N GLY A 166 15.18 17.00 -7.46
CA GLY A 166 13.97 17.64 -8.01
C GLY A 166 12.66 16.88 -7.81
N LEU A 167 12.68 15.71 -7.14
CA LEU A 167 11.47 14.92 -6.96
C LEU A 167 10.49 15.64 -6.00
N PRO A 168 9.24 15.93 -6.43
CA PRO A 168 8.24 16.53 -5.55
C PRO A 168 7.99 15.69 -4.30
N VAL A 169 7.83 16.35 -3.15
CA VAL A 169 7.62 15.71 -1.84
C VAL A 169 6.49 14.67 -1.86
N LYS A 170 5.38 14.98 -2.55
CA LYS A 170 4.25 14.04 -2.68
C LYS A 170 4.66 12.72 -3.35
N LEU A 171 5.52 12.76 -4.37
CA LEU A 171 6.03 11.55 -5.03
C LEU A 171 7.07 10.85 -4.19
N ARG A 172 7.91 11.61 -3.48
CA ARG A 172 8.90 11.07 -2.54
C ARG A 172 8.27 10.19 -1.47
N ILE A 173 7.14 10.60 -0.89
CA ILE A 173 6.40 9.78 0.09
C ILE A 173 5.92 8.47 -0.54
N GLU A 174 5.37 8.50 -1.75
CA GLU A 174 4.85 7.28 -2.40
C GLU A 174 6.00 6.35 -2.83
N ALA A 175 7.09 6.90 -3.39
CA ALA A 175 8.29 6.14 -3.77
C ALA A 175 8.94 5.49 -2.54
N TRP A 176 9.05 6.24 -1.44
CA TRP A 176 9.51 5.71 -0.16
C TRP A 176 8.62 4.58 0.34
N GLY A 177 7.29 4.77 0.26
CA GLY A 177 6.33 3.73 0.61
C GLY A 177 6.52 2.45 -0.20
N VAL A 178 6.72 2.56 -1.52
CA VAL A 178 7.00 1.38 -2.38
C VAL A 178 8.32 0.72 -1.96
N HIS A 179 9.39 1.50 -1.77
CA HIS A 179 10.70 0.98 -1.37
C HIS A 179 10.63 0.22 -0.03
N ALA A 180 9.96 0.79 0.98
CA ALA A 180 9.78 0.15 2.27
C ALA A 180 9.02 -1.19 2.15
N GLU A 181 8.00 -1.27 1.29
CA GLU A 181 7.31 -2.54 1.01
C GLU A 181 8.22 -3.57 0.38
N VAL A 182 9.05 -3.18 -0.60
CA VAL A 182 10.01 -4.08 -1.24
C VAL A 182 10.99 -4.64 -0.19
N CYS A 183 11.55 -3.79 0.66
CA CYS A 183 12.46 -4.24 1.71
C CYS A 183 11.80 -5.22 2.68
N LEU A 184 10.53 -4.99 3.04
CA LEU A 184 9.77 -5.93 3.86
C LEU A 184 9.56 -7.27 3.16
N GLN A 185 9.26 -7.27 1.86
CA GLN A 185 9.00 -8.50 1.10
C GLN A 185 10.25 -9.33 0.84
N LEU A 186 11.37 -8.68 0.55
CA LEU A 186 12.63 -9.35 0.26
C LEU A 186 13.44 -9.66 1.52
N GLY A 187 12.91 -9.34 2.70
CA GLY A 187 13.62 -9.55 3.95
C GLY A 187 14.86 -8.67 4.14
N MET A 188 14.96 -7.53 3.44
CA MET A 188 16.13 -6.67 3.42
C MET A 188 16.16 -5.73 4.63
N VAL A 189 16.55 -6.26 5.78
CA VAL A 189 16.55 -5.56 7.08
C VAL A 189 17.33 -4.25 7.02
N ASP A 190 18.58 -4.28 6.55
CA ASP A 190 19.46 -3.12 6.55
C ASP A 190 18.97 -2.00 5.62
N GLU A 191 18.45 -2.38 4.46
CA GLU A 191 17.86 -1.43 3.50
C GLU A 191 16.58 -0.80 4.05
N LEU A 192 15.75 -1.56 4.77
CA LEU A 192 14.60 -0.96 5.46
C LEU A 192 15.07 0.07 6.49
N ARG A 193 16.09 -0.25 7.28
CA ARG A 193 16.63 0.67 8.30
C ARG A 193 17.20 1.95 7.67
N ILE A 194 17.92 1.84 6.56
CA ILE A 194 18.39 2.98 5.77
C ILE A 194 17.18 3.81 5.28
N SER A 195 16.17 3.14 4.73
CA SER A 195 14.95 3.78 4.23
C SER A 195 14.17 4.49 5.34
N MET A 196 14.09 3.92 6.54
CA MET A 196 13.44 4.54 7.70
C MET A 196 14.18 5.81 8.15
N ARG A 197 15.52 5.79 8.21
CA ARG A 197 16.32 6.99 8.49
C ARG A 197 16.09 8.08 7.45
N TYR A 198 15.97 7.71 6.17
CA TYR A 198 15.60 8.66 5.11
C TYR A 198 14.24 9.31 5.39
N ALA A 199 13.21 8.51 5.73
CA ALA A 199 11.87 9.03 6.05
C ALA A 199 11.90 10.03 7.20
N LEU A 200 12.59 9.69 8.29
CA LEU A 200 12.73 10.57 9.46
C LEU A 200 13.47 11.86 9.13
N ARG A 201 14.50 11.79 8.28
CA ARG A 201 15.30 12.98 7.93
C ARG A 201 14.61 13.89 6.92
N HIS A 202 13.92 13.33 5.94
CA HIS A 202 13.46 14.08 4.77
C HIS A 202 11.94 14.22 4.65
N LEU A 203 11.17 13.41 5.39
CA LEU A 203 9.72 13.37 5.33
C LEU A 203 9.05 13.64 6.69
N ALA A 204 9.83 13.92 7.74
CA ALA A 204 9.29 14.30 9.04
C ALA A 204 8.44 15.58 8.95
N GLY A 205 7.45 15.68 9.83
CA GLY A 205 6.45 16.77 9.83
C GLY A 205 5.34 16.61 8.78
N LEU A 206 5.46 15.67 7.85
CA LEU A 206 4.42 15.41 6.85
C LEU A 206 3.47 14.31 7.35
N GLU A 207 2.21 14.67 7.64
CA GLU A 207 1.22 13.73 8.17
C GLU A 207 1.10 12.44 7.36
N ARG A 208 1.06 12.55 6.02
CA ARG A 208 0.96 11.40 5.12
C ARG A 208 2.17 10.49 5.22
N ALA A 209 3.37 11.04 5.40
CA ALA A 209 4.56 10.23 5.60
C ALA A 209 4.50 9.52 6.95
N GLY A 210 4.10 10.23 8.01
CA GLY A 210 3.92 9.66 9.35
C GLY A 210 2.96 8.46 9.35
N VAL A 211 1.81 8.57 8.68
CA VAL A 211 0.85 7.45 8.55
C VAL A 211 1.49 6.24 7.85
N ARG A 212 2.32 6.47 6.82
CA ARG A 212 3.00 5.40 6.09
C ARG A 212 4.11 4.75 6.95
N VAL A 213 4.86 5.55 7.71
CA VAL A 213 5.85 5.06 8.67
C VAL A 213 5.18 4.20 9.74
N ALA A 214 4.07 4.66 10.31
CA ALA A 214 3.29 3.89 11.26
C ALA A 214 2.80 2.56 10.67
N ASP A 215 2.27 2.55 9.44
CA ASP A 215 1.84 1.33 8.74
C ASP A 215 2.99 0.34 8.50
N VAL A 216 4.20 0.82 8.19
CA VAL A 216 5.40 -0.01 8.04
C VAL A 216 5.82 -0.61 9.39
N LEU A 217 5.88 0.20 10.45
CA LEU A 217 6.21 -0.27 11.81
C LEU A 217 5.19 -1.32 12.32
N ALA A 218 3.91 -1.09 12.02
CA ALA A 218 2.81 -1.99 12.37
C ALA A 218 2.86 -3.35 11.63
N ARG A 219 3.67 -3.49 10.56
CA ARG A 219 3.75 -4.75 9.79
C ARG A 219 5.13 -5.39 9.77
N ALA A 220 6.20 -4.63 10.03
CA ALA A 220 7.56 -5.16 9.99
C ALA A 220 7.76 -6.30 11.00
N PRO A 221 8.45 -7.41 10.67
CA PRO A 221 8.82 -8.41 11.67
C PRO A 221 9.60 -7.78 12.83
N GLY A 222 9.55 -8.37 14.02
CA GLY A 222 10.18 -7.77 15.22
C GLY A 222 11.66 -7.44 15.03
N SER A 223 12.40 -8.34 14.38
CA SER A 223 13.83 -8.19 14.05
C SER A 223 14.17 -6.97 13.17
N PHE A 224 13.18 -6.42 12.45
CA PHE A 224 13.38 -5.26 11.58
C PHE A 224 13.35 -3.94 12.36
N LEU A 225 12.85 -3.95 13.60
CA LEU A 225 12.54 -2.73 14.33
C LEU A 225 13.72 -2.12 15.09
N GLU A 226 14.92 -2.69 15.00
CA GLU A 226 16.10 -2.13 15.67
C GLU A 226 16.32 -0.65 15.27
N GLY A 227 16.50 0.21 16.27
CA GLY A 227 16.64 1.65 16.08
C GLY A 227 15.35 2.42 15.73
N SER A 228 14.18 1.76 15.72
CA SER A 228 12.90 2.40 15.37
C SER A 228 12.17 3.04 16.57
N GLY A 229 12.73 2.98 17.79
CA GLY A 229 12.10 3.50 19.01
C GLY A 229 11.75 4.98 18.91
N ALA A 230 12.71 5.82 18.50
CA ALA A 230 12.49 7.27 18.36
C ALA A 230 11.42 7.62 17.31
N ALA A 231 11.32 6.83 16.23
CA ALA A 231 10.28 7.01 15.23
C ALA A 231 8.89 6.73 15.81
N LEU A 232 8.78 5.63 16.57
CA LEU A 232 7.53 5.22 17.21
C LEU A 232 7.10 6.21 18.29
N GLU A 233 8.03 6.63 19.15
CA GLU A 233 7.82 7.66 20.17
C GLU A 233 7.34 8.97 19.54
N GLY A 234 8.08 9.45 18.53
CA GLY A 234 7.72 10.66 17.80
C GLY A 234 6.30 10.59 17.24
N LEU A 235 5.92 9.47 16.59
CA LEU A 235 4.57 9.28 16.07
C LEU A 235 3.48 9.26 17.16
N CYS A 236 3.76 8.66 18.33
CA CYS A 236 2.83 8.62 19.46
C CYS A 236 2.69 9.97 20.18
N GLY A 237 3.70 10.85 20.07
CA GLY A 237 3.70 12.21 20.61
C GLY A 237 3.11 13.26 19.67
N MET A 238 2.74 12.91 18.43
CA MET A 238 2.10 13.84 17.50
C MET A 238 0.67 14.20 17.94
N SER A 239 0.14 15.28 17.38
CA SER A 239 -1.28 15.64 17.52
C SER A 239 -2.20 14.69 16.73
N TRP A 240 -3.49 14.75 17.06
CA TRP A 240 -4.54 14.08 16.29
C TRP A 240 -4.65 14.66 14.87
N PRO A 241 -4.89 13.84 13.83
CA PRO A 241 -5.19 12.40 13.87
C PRO A 241 -3.97 11.47 13.77
N LEU A 242 -2.76 12.00 13.53
CA LEU A 242 -1.57 11.17 13.29
C LEU A 242 -1.19 10.33 14.52
N ARG A 243 -1.45 10.85 15.72
CA ARG A 243 -1.28 10.14 17.00
C ARG A 243 -1.88 8.73 16.98
N VAL A 244 -3.06 8.56 16.36
CA VAL A 244 -3.74 7.26 16.25
C VAL A 244 -2.89 6.24 15.54
N ALA A 245 -2.26 6.63 14.43
CA ALA A 245 -1.45 5.72 13.65
C ALA A 245 -0.22 5.28 14.45
N GLY A 246 0.41 6.22 15.18
CA GLY A 246 1.50 5.92 16.11
C GLY A 246 1.08 4.94 17.20
N LEU A 247 -0.02 5.22 17.90
CA LEU A 247 -0.55 4.37 18.98
C LEU A 247 -0.99 2.99 18.47
N ALA A 248 -1.61 2.93 17.29
CA ALA A 248 -1.95 1.65 16.67
C ALA A 248 -0.70 0.84 16.32
N ALA A 249 0.34 1.47 15.77
CA ALA A 249 1.61 0.81 15.51
C ALA A 249 2.25 0.32 16.82
N ALA A 250 2.24 1.14 17.88
CA ALA A 250 2.76 0.78 19.19
C ALA A 250 2.01 -0.43 19.77
N ALA A 251 0.68 -0.44 19.73
CA ALA A 251 -0.14 -1.54 20.20
C ALA A 251 0.14 -2.85 19.45
N VAL A 252 0.42 -2.80 18.14
CA VAL A 252 0.81 -4.01 17.39
C VAL A 252 2.23 -4.45 17.76
N VAL A 253 3.15 -3.51 17.96
CA VAL A 253 4.54 -3.81 18.36
C VAL A 253 4.60 -4.48 19.74
N THR A 254 3.75 -4.09 20.70
CA THR A 254 3.76 -4.72 22.04
C THR A 254 3.31 -6.18 22.04
N GLN A 255 2.55 -6.59 21.03
CA GLN A 255 2.03 -7.96 20.86
C GLN A 255 2.95 -8.85 19.99
N ARG A 256 4.05 -8.31 19.46
CA ARG A 256 4.89 -8.99 18.48
C ARG A 256 6.09 -9.67 19.12
N GLU A 257 6.43 -10.85 18.61
CA GLU A 257 7.63 -11.59 19.00
C GLU A 257 8.92 -10.96 18.42
N ALA A 258 10.06 -11.28 19.04
CA ALA A 258 11.40 -10.89 18.59
C ALA A 258 11.60 -9.37 18.36
N VAL A 259 10.83 -8.53 19.06
CA VAL A 259 11.02 -7.07 19.05
C VAL A 259 12.17 -6.68 19.98
N PRO A 260 13.11 -5.82 19.54
CA PRO A 260 14.15 -5.28 20.42
C PRO A 260 13.54 -4.64 21.67
N ARG A 261 14.08 -5.00 22.84
CA ARG A 261 13.52 -4.62 24.16
C ARG A 261 13.24 -3.12 24.28
N THR A 262 14.18 -2.28 23.82
CA THR A 262 14.04 -0.82 23.86
C THR A 262 12.82 -0.33 23.08
N VAL A 263 12.57 -0.87 21.90
CA VAL A 263 11.43 -0.51 21.06
C VAL A 263 10.12 -0.99 21.67
N TRP A 264 10.12 -2.21 22.24
CA TRP A 264 8.96 -2.75 22.94
C TRP A 264 8.61 -1.92 24.19
N GLU A 265 9.60 -1.49 24.96
CA GLU A 265 9.41 -0.63 26.14
C GLU A 265 8.81 0.73 25.75
N THR A 266 9.34 1.38 24.71
CA THR A 266 8.76 2.62 24.15
C THR A 266 7.32 2.42 23.71
N ALA A 267 7.03 1.34 22.97
CA ALA A 267 5.68 1.02 22.51
C ALA A 267 4.71 0.83 23.68
N LYS A 268 5.13 0.08 24.69
CA LYS A 268 4.34 -0.20 25.89
C LYS A 268 4.05 1.07 26.68
N GLN A 269 5.05 1.93 26.89
CA GLN A 269 4.88 3.19 27.59
C GLN A 269 3.88 4.10 26.87
N ALA A 270 3.99 4.23 25.54
CA ALA A 270 3.05 5.03 24.76
C ALA A 270 1.60 4.54 24.86
N VAL A 271 1.39 3.22 24.81
CA VAL A 271 0.05 2.61 24.94
C VAL A 271 -0.51 2.79 26.36
N VAL A 272 0.31 2.59 27.39
CA VAL A 272 -0.09 2.79 28.80
C VAL A 272 -0.47 4.24 29.06
N ALA A 273 0.38 5.19 28.67
CA ALA A 273 0.11 6.62 28.84
C ALA A 273 -1.21 7.03 28.15
N PHE A 274 -1.49 6.49 26.97
CA PHE A 274 -2.75 6.75 26.28
C PHE A 274 -3.97 6.15 27.00
N MET A 275 -3.86 4.94 27.54
CA MET A 275 -4.95 4.32 28.32
C MET A 275 -5.25 5.12 29.60
N GLU A 276 -4.21 5.62 30.28
CA GLU A 276 -4.34 6.48 31.44
C GLU A 276 -5.02 7.81 31.10
N GLU A 277 -4.61 8.47 30.00
CA GLU A 277 -5.22 9.71 29.49
C GLU A 277 -6.72 9.53 29.17
N CYS A 278 -7.10 8.37 28.62
CA CYS A 278 -8.48 8.05 28.27
C CYS A 278 -9.32 7.51 29.44
N GLY A 279 -8.78 7.45 30.66
CA GLY A 279 -9.49 6.96 31.84
C GLY A 279 -9.89 5.48 31.76
N MET A 280 -9.20 4.68 30.94
CA MET A 280 -9.44 3.23 30.86
C MET A 280 -8.85 2.56 32.12
N PRO A 281 -9.69 2.00 33.03
CA PRO A 281 -9.21 1.52 34.32
C PRO A 281 -8.33 0.27 34.16
N ALA A 282 -7.44 0.08 35.13
CA ALA A 282 -6.45 -1.00 35.23
C ALA A 282 -7.00 -2.44 35.08
N GLU A 283 -8.32 -2.64 35.01
CA GLU A 283 -8.94 -3.94 34.71
C GLU A 283 -8.70 -4.42 33.27
N ALA A 284 -8.48 -3.52 32.30
CA ALA A 284 -8.08 -3.91 30.95
C ALA A 284 -6.68 -4.59 30.92
N GLN A 285 -5.81 -4.29 31.90
CA GLN A 285 -4.51 -4.98 32.06
C GLN A 285 -4.67 -6.44 32.53
N ARG A 286 -5.82 -6.83 33.10
CA ARG A 286 -6.09 -8.22 33.48
C ARG A 286 -6.50 -9.10 32.29
N LEU A 287 -7.14 -8.53 31.27
CA LEU A 287 -7.51 -9.25 30.04
C LEU A 287 -6.29 -9.56 29.16
N GLY A 288 -5.26 -8.71 29.17
CA GLY A 288 -3.99 -8.97 28.47
C GLY A 288 -3.08 -10.03 29.11
N LYS A 289 -3.44 -10.56 30.30
CA LYS A 289 -2.75 -11.69 30.94
C LYS A 289 -3.41 -13.06 30.65
N ARG A 290 -4.50 -13.09 29.87
CA ARG A 290 -5.26 -14.31 29.54
C ARG A 290 -5.38 -14.59 28.03
N LEU A 291 -4.60 -13.89 27.20
CA LEU A 291 -4.34 -14.22 25.79
C LEU A 291 -2.84 -14.48 25.65
#